data_AF-A0A218PKV8-F1
#
_entry.id   AF-A0A218PKV8-F1
#
_cell.length_a   1.000
_cell.length_b   1.000
_cell.length_c   1.000
_cell.angle_alpha   90.00
_cell.angle_beta   90.00
_cell.angle_gamma   90.00
#
_symmetry.space_group_name_H-M   'P 1'
#
loop_
_entity.id
_entity.type
_entity.pdbx_description
1 polymer ?
#
loop_
_entity_poly.entity_id
_entity_poly.type
_entity_poly.pdbx_seq_one_letter_code
_entity_poly.pdbx_strand_id
1 'polypeptide(L)'
;MVIGNAASCRRIRNATKFVRFAGGSVGRLFGLLTLSSLALLAADAGRDLRAEAPKAKIVGLGAATCRQFNDDVRSNPLVRRDYLAWAQGYMSGIILSRPPGVDEGLDLNPATFGLVNQLQFLEDHCAKNTLLDFSDAVEALYKRLRQEGKT
;
A
#
# COMPACT_ATOMS: atom_id res chain seq x y z
N MET A 1 32.70 6.40 -8.34
CA MET A 1 33.06 5.82 -9.65
C MET A 1 32.25 4.55 -9.86
N VAL A 2 31.06 4.68 -10.45
CA VAL A 2 30.48 3.75 -11.44
C VAL A 2 29.72 4.67 -12.39
N ILE A 3 30.17 4.68 -13.64
CA ILE A 3 29.65 5.45 -14.77
C ILE A 3 28.94 4.46 -15.68
N GLY A 4 27.81 4.87 -16.27
CA GLY A 4 27.27 4.28 -17.48
C GLY A 4 25.86 3.69 -17.30
N ASN A 5 24.94 3.83 -18.25
CA ASN A 5 24.99 4.54 -19.51
C ASN A 5 23.56 4.72 -20.02
N ALA A 6 23.33 5.82 -20.73
CA ALA A 6 22.09 6.09 -21.45
C ALA A 6 21.85 5.05 -22.55
N ALA A 7 20.62 4.55 -22.68
CA ALA A 7 20.12 3.86 -23.86
C ALA A 7 18.86 4.63 -24.32
N SER A 8 19.03 5.60 -25.20
CA SER A 8 18.96 5.46 -26.67
C SER A 8 17.57 5.05 -27.16
N CYS A 9 16.78 6.10 -27.43
CA CYS A 9 15.50 6.07 -28.11
C CYS A 9 15.68 5.52 -29.54
N ARG A 10 15.11 4.35 -29.85
CA ARG A 10 15.19 3.75 -31.18
C ARG A 10 13.85 3.84 -31.91
N ARG A 11 13.88 4.68 -32.95
CA ARG A 11 12.84 5.01 -33.94
C ARG A 11 12.24 3.77 -34.62
N ILE A 12 10.90 3.75 -34.65
CA ILE A 12 10.04 2.84 -35.40
C ILE A 12 10.36 2.92 -36.91
N ARG A 13 10.51 1.77 -37.57
CA ARG A 13 10.43 1.67 -39.04
C ARG A 13 9.55 0.48 -39.39
N ASN A 14 8.32 0.79 -39.81
CA ASN A 14 7.41 -0.14 -40.47
C ASN A 14 7.92 -0.43 -41.88
N ALA A 15 8.05 -1.71 -42.22
CA ALA A 15 8.22 -2.17 -43.59
C ALA A 15 6.98 -2.98 -43.98
N THR A 16 6.01 -2.29 -44.57
CA THR A 16 4.78 -2.89 -45.11
C THR A 16 5.15 -3.63 -46.40
N LYS A 17 5.14 -4.97 -46.38
CA LYS A 17 5.23 -5.78 -47.60
C LYS A 17 3.89 -5.71 -48.32
N PHE A 18 3.89 -5.08 -49.51
CA PHE A 18 2.78 -5.13 -50.44
C PHE A 18 2.82 -6.48 -51.17
N VAL A 19 1.81 -7.32 -50.97
CA VAL A 19 1.56 -8.50 -51.81
C VAL A 19 0.23 -8.26 -52.52
N ARG A 20 0.27 -8.26 -53.85
CA ARG A 20 -0.92 -8.24 -54.72
C ARG A 20 -0.94 -9.54 -55.52
N PHE A 21 -1.98 -10.35 -55.33
CA PHE A 21 -2.48 -11.36 -56.28
C PHE A 21 -3.91 -11.72 -55.79
N ALA A 22 -4.98 -11.20 -56.39
CA ALA A 22 -5.62 -11.56 -57.66
C ALA A 22 -6.58 -12.76 -57.54
N GLY A 23 -7.87 -12.47 -57.80
CA GLY A 23 -8.82 -13.42 -58.41
C GLY A 23 -9.77 -14.16 -57.47
N GLY A 24 -11.09 -14.04 -57.74
CA GLY A 24 -12.03 -15.15 -57.53
C GLY A 24 -13.12 -14.97 -56.47
N SER A 25 -14.12 -14.15 -56.77
CA SER A 25 -15.56 -14.33 -56.54
C SER A 25 -16.07 -15.37 -55.51
N VAL A 26 -15.75 -15.27 -54.21
CA VAL A 26 -16.54 -15.86 -53.11
C VAL A 26 -16.52 -14.93 -51.88
N GLY A 27 -16.58 -13.62 -52.12
CA GLY A 27 -16.56 -12.61 -51.08
C GLY A 27 -17.93 -11.96 -50.98
N ARG A 28 -18.76 -12.36 -50.01
CA ARG A 28 -19.81 -11.46 -49.48
C ARG A 28 -20.51 -11.89 -48.19
N LEU A 29 -20.37 -13.12 -47.69
CA LEU A 29 -21.09 -13.52 -46.46
C LEU A 29 -20.24 -13.80 -45.21
N PHE A 30 -18.91 -13.97 -45.32
CA PHE A 30 -18.06 -14.25 -44.15
C PHE A 30 -17.24 -13.04 -43.64
N GLY A 31 -17.33 -11.88 -44.31
CA GLY A 31 -16.48 -10.72 -43.98
C GLY A 31 -17.06 -9.73 -42.96
N LEU A 32 -18.34 -9.84 -42.59
CA LEU A 32 -19.01 -8.80 -41.79
C LEU A 32 -19.15 -9.14 -40.29
N LEU A 33 -18.82 -10.37 -39.87
CA LEU A 33 -18.95 -10.77 -38.46
C LEU A 33 -17.64 -10.73 -37.66
N THR A 34 -16.49 -10.49 -38.30
CA THR A 34 -15.19 -10.48 -37.60
C THR A 34 -14.67 -9.07 -37.27
N LEU A 35 -15.26 -8.01 -37.80
CA LEU A 35 -14.83 -6.63 -37.57
C LEU A 35 -15.44 -5.99 -36.30
N SER A 36 -16.52 -6.54 -35.76
CA SER A 36 -17.21 -5.97 -34.59
C SER A 36 -16.53 -6.29 -33.25
N SER A 37 -15.70 -7.34 -33.20
CA SER A 37 -15.08 -7.79 -31.94
C SER A 37 -13.72 -7.15 -31.63
N LEU A 38 -13.11 -6.44 -32.59
CA LEU A 38 -11.79 -5.80 -32.39
C LEU A 38 -11.88 -4.39 -31.78
N ALA A 39 -13.04 -3.74 -31.80
CA ALA A 39 -13.19 -2.38 -31.28
C ALA A 39 -13.31 -2.31 -29.74
N LEU A 40 -13.68 -3.42 -29.08
CA LEU A 40 -13.89 -3.46 -27.63
C LEU A 40 -12.64 -3.81 -26.81
N LEU A 41 -11.54 -4.22 -27.44
CA LEU A 41 -10.31 -4.64 -26.75
C LEU A 41 -9.28 -3.52 -26.54
N ALA A 42 -9.49 -2.33 -27.10
CA ALA A 42 -8.55 -1.21 -26.98
C ALA A 42 -8.74 -0.35 -25.71
N ALA A 43 -9.79 -0.59 -24.91
CA ALA A 43 -10.13 0.25 -23.76
C ALA A 43 -9.49 -0.17 -22.43
N ASP A 44 -8.81 -1.33 -22.35
CA ASP A 44 -8.30 -1.87 -21.08
C ASP A 44 -6.77 -1.71 -20.88
N ALA A 45 -6.08 -1.07 -21.82
CA ALA A 45 -4.62 -0.94 -21.80
C ALA A 45 -4.05 0.03 -20.73
N GLY A 46 -4.91 0.64 -19.90
CA GLY A 46 -4.53 1.67 -18.93
C GLY A 46 -4.78 1.31 -17.46
N ARG A 47 -5.26 0.10 -17.14
CA ARG A 47 -5.39 -0.34 -15.76
C ARG A 47 -4.10 -0.99 -15.31
N ASP A 48 -3.21 -0.19 -14.72
CA ASP A 48 -2.17 -0.70 -13.82
C ASP A 48 -2.86 -1.48 -12.70
N LEU A 49 -3.00 -2.79 -12.87
CA LEU A 49 -3.21 -3.73 -11.78
C LEU A 49 -1.93 -3.72 -10.95
N ARG A 50 -1.79 -2.70 -10.10
CA ARG A 50 -0.78 -2.69 -9.03
C ARG A 50 -1.14 -3.85 -8.11
N ALA A 51 -0.46 -4.98 -8.31
CA ALA A 51 -0.43 -6.03 -7.31
C ALA A 51 0.13 -5.41 -6.03
N GLU A 52 -0.68 -5.30 -4.98
CA GLU A 52 -0.20 -4.97 -3.64
C GLU A 52 0.85 -6.01 -3.28
N ALA A 53 2.10 -5.59 -3.09
CA ALA A 53 3.15 -6.52 -2.68
C ALA A 53 2.71 -7.21 -1.37
N PRO A 54 2.94 -8.54 -1.21
CA PRO A 54 2.59 -9.23 0.02
C PRO A 54 3.19 -8.49 1.22
N LYS A 55 2.34 -8.03 2.14
CA LYS A 55 2.81 -7.39 3.36
C LYS A 55 3.65 -8.40 4.13
N ALA A 56 4.85 -7.99 4.52
CA ALA A 56 5.68 -8.81 5.40
C ALA A 56 4.91 -9.09 6.70
N LYS A 57 5.05 -10.32 7.21
CA LYS A 57 4.40 -10.70 8.46
C LYS A 57 5.03 -9.94 9.63
N ILE A 58 4.21 -9.25 10.41
CA ILE A 58 4.64 -8.62 11.66
C ILE A 58 4.94 -9.69 12.70
N VAL A 59 6.01 -9.50 13.46
CA VAL A 59 6.48 -10.41 14.52
C VAL A 59 6.86 -9.61 15.77
N GLY A 60 7.04 -10.31 16.90
CA GLY A 60 7.34 -9.68 18.19
C GLY A 60 6.09 -9.08 18.84
N LEU A 61 6.26 -7.99 19.61
CA LEU A 61 5.16 -7.34 20.35
C LEU A 61 3.99 -6.91 19.45
N GLY A 62 4.27 -6.53 18.19
CA GLY A 62 3.24 -6.19 17.21
C GLY A 62 2.30 -7.32 16.82
N ALA A 63 2.71 -8.58 17.01
CA ALA A 63 1.92 -9.77 16.71
C ALA A 63 1.17 -10.31 17.95
N ALA A 64 1.32 -9.67 19.11
CA ALA A 64 0.47 -9.99 20.25
C ALA A 64 -0.98 -9.59 19.95
N THR A 65 -1.95 -10.39 20.37
CA THR A 65 -3.35 -10.00 20.23
C THR A 65 -3.66 -8.80 21.12
N CYS A 66 -4.66 -8.00 20.74
CA CYS A 66 -5.15 -6.90 21.54
C CYS A 66 -5.61 -7.34 22.94
N ARG A 67 -6.14 -8.56 23.08
CA ARG A 67 -6.42 -9.18 24.38
C ARG A 67 -5.14 -9.31 25.21
N GLN A 68 -4.11 -9.91 24.63
CA GLN A 68 -2.83 -10.12 25.30
C GLN A 68 -2.16 -8.80 25.68
N PHE A 69 -2.15 -7.81 24.79
CA PHE A 69 -1.69 -6.46 25.10
C PHE A 69 -2.38 -5.90 26.36
N ASN A 70 -3.72 -5.94 26.42
CA ASN A 70 -4.47 -5.42 27.57
C ASN A 70 -4.19 -6.19 28.87
N ASP A 71 -3.97 -7.50 28.78
CA ASP A 71 -3.60 -8.32 29.94
C ASP A 71 -2.18 -8.00 30.43
N ASP A 72 -1.23 -7.86 29.50
CA ASP A 72 0.17 -7.54 29.78
C ASP A 72 0.32 -6.16 30.43
N VAL A 73 -0.30 -5.12 29.87
CA VAL A 73 -0.17 -3.74 30.39
C VAL A 73 -0.92 -3.50 31.70
N ARG A 74 -1.87 -4.37 32.03
CA ARG A 74 -2.57 -4.38 33.32
C ARG A 74 -1.75 -5.10 34.39
N SER A 75 -1.03 -6.15 34.02
CA SER A 75 -0.22 -6.94 34.96
C SER A 75 1.15 -6.33 35.25
N ASN A 76 1.74 -5.60 34.29
CA ASN A 76 3.07 -5.01 34.46
C ASN A 76 3.21 -3.64 33.77
N PRO A 77 3.29 -2.52 34.53
CA PRO A 77 3.49 -1.18 33.99
C PRO A 77 4.79 -1.00 33.19
N LEU A 78 5.82 -1.84 33.38
CA LEU A 78 7.04 -1.76 32.57
C LEU A 78 6.81 -2.25 31.13
N VAL A 79 5.97 -3.28 30.96
CA VAL A 79 5.66 -3.85 29.63
C VAL A 79 4.86 -2.85 28.77
N ARG A 80 4.05 -2.02 29.40
CA ARG A 80 3.36 -0.88 28.76
C ARG A 80 4.33 0.06 28.04
N ARG A 81 5.47 0.39 28.66
CA ARG A 81 6.51 1.22 28.03
C ARG A 81 7.10 0.52 26.81
N ASP A 82 7.34 -0.78 26.91
CA ASP A 82 7.96 -1.54 25.82
C ASP A 82 7.02 -1.67 24.61
N TYR A 83 5.71 -1.88 24.84
CA TYR A 83 4.69 -1.81 23.77
C TYR A 83 4.61 -0.43 23.12
N LEU A 84 4.64 0.67 23.90
CA LEU A 84 4.63 2.02 23.34
C LEU A 84 5.90 2.34 22.55
N ALA A 85 7.07 1.98 23.07
CA ALA A 85 8.33 2.17 22.36
C ALA A 85 8.35 1.40 21.04
N TRP A 86 7.86 0.15 21.04
CA TRP A 86 7.69 -0.63 19.82
C TRP A 86 6.72 0.03 18.85
N ALA A 87 5.55 0.51 19.32
CA ALA A 87 4.55 1.18 18.50
C ALA A 87 5.10 2.46 17.83
N GLN A 88 5.85 3.28 18.57
CA GLN A 88 6.52 4.48 18.04
C GLN A 88 7.53 4.13 16.95
N GLY A 89 8.35 3.10 17.17
CA GLY A 89 9.31 2.62 16.17
C GLY A 89 8.61 2.08 14.92
N TYR A 90 7.53 1.31 15.09
CA TYR A 90 6.73 0.79 13.99
C TYR A 90 6.10 1.91 13.15
N MET A 91 5.49 2.92 13.78
CA MET A 91 4.94 4.09 13.09
C MET A 91 6.03 4.90 12.36
N SER A 92 7.22 5.05 12.95
CA SER A 92 8.36 5.64 12.25
C SER A 92 8.74 4.84 11.01
N GLY A 93 8.74 3.50 11.11
CA GLY A 93 8.95 2.61 9.97
C GLY A 93 7.90 2.80 8.86
N ILE A 94 6.63 3.01 9.23
CA ILE A 94 5.57 3.36 8.28
C ILE A 94 5.94 4.66 7.55
N ILE A 95 6.27 5.74 8.26
CA ILE A 95 6.64 7.03 7.66
C ILE A 95 7.79 6.85 6.66
N LEU A 96 8.86 6.14 7.06
CA LEU A 96 10.03 5.91 6.21
C LEU A 96 9.74 5.10 4.95
N SER A 97 8.70 4.25 4.97
CA SER A 97 8.28 3.46 3.82
C SER A 97 7.41 4.22 2.81
N ARG A 98 6.91 5.41 3.19
CA ARG A 98 6.05 6.21 2.33
C ARG A 98 6.85 6.97 1.27
N PRO A 99 6.24 7.27 0.10
CA PRO A 99 6.84 8.19 -0.86
C PRO A 99 7.13 9.57 -0.25
N PRO A 100 8.12 10.33 -0.75
CA PRO A 100 8.36 11.72 -0.35
C PRO A 100 7.10 12.59 -0.43
N GLY A 101 6.94 13.54 0.50
CA GLY A 101 5.74 14.37 0.62
C GLY A 101 4.51 13.68 1.23
N VAL A 102 4.55 12.36 1.48
CA VAL A 102 3.47 11.64 2.17
C VAL A 102 3.83 11.45 3.63
N ASP A 103 3.03 12.04 4.53
CA ASP A 103 3.24 12.01 5.98
C ASP A 103 4.61 12.61 6.41
N GLU A 104 5.23 13.39 5.50
CA GLU A 104 6.45 14.13 5.78
C GLU A 104 6.18 15.19 6.85
N GLY A 105 7.02 15.19 7.89
CA GLY A 105 6.84 16.09 9.04
C GLY A 105 5.70 15.69 9.99
N LEU A 106 5.06 14.52 9.81
CA LEU A 106 4.10 14.01 10.78
C LEU A 106 4.77 13.83 12.14
N ASP A 107 4.33 14.60 13.13
CA ASP A 107 4.75 14.43 14.51
C ASP A 107 4.01 13.25 15.14
N LEU A 108 4.76 12.23 15.58
CA LEU A 108 4.22 11.07 16.30
C LEU A 108 4.05 11.34 17.80
N ASN A 109 4.46 12.49 18.31
CA ASN A 109 4.27 12.93 19.69
C ASN A 109 3.80 14.39 19.78
N PRO A 110 2.67 14.74 19.15
CA PRO A 110 2.16 16.10 19.19
C PRO A 110 1.70 16.46 20.61
N ALA A 111 1.87 17.72 21.01
CA ALA A 111 1.48 18.19 22.34
C ALA A 111 -0.02 18.00 22.64
N THR A 112 -0.87 18.02 21.60
CA THR A 112 -2.33 17.80 21.69
C THR A 112 -2.70 16.33 21.90
N PHE A 113 -1.82 15.40 21.52
CA PHE A 113 -2.06 13.96 21.60
C PHE A 113 -0.79 13.18 21.98
N GLY A 114 -0.25 13.53 23.16
CA GLY A 114 0.97 12.92 23.69
C GLY A 114 0.82 11.45 24.08
N LEU A 115 1.93 10.81 24.43
CA LEU A 115 2.04 9.36 24.66
C LEU A 115 1.00 8.75 25.61
N VAL A 116 0.57 9.47 26.66
CA VAL A 116 -0.47 8.98 27.58
C VAL A 116 -1.83 8.82 26.88
N ASN A 117 -2.20 9.80 26.05
CA ASN A 117 -3.45 9.74 25.27
C ASN A 117 -3.37 8.68 24.18
N GLN A 118 -2.19 8.49 23.58
CA GLN A 118 -1.95 7.42 22.61
C GLN A 118 -2.08 6.04 23.26
N LEU A 119 -1.57 5.86 24.47
CA LEU A 119 -1.75 4.63 25.23
C LEU A 119 -3.22 4.37 25.54
N GLN A 120 -3.93 5.38 26.05
CA GLN A 120 -5.36 5.23 26.35
C GLN A 120 -6.14 4.85 25.09
N PHE A 121 -5.81 5.46 23.95
CA PHE A 121 -6.39 5.09 22.67
C PHE A 121 -6.14 3.62 22.33
N LEU A 122 -4.92 3.10 22.53
CA LEU A 122 -4.59 1.70 22.26
C LEU A 122 -5.35 0.75 23.20
N GLU A 123 -5.40 1.05 24.50
CA GLU A 123 -6.16 0.26 25.50
C GLU A 123 -7.66 0.20 25.13
N ASP A 124 -8.25 1.35 24.79
CA ASP A 124 -9.66 1.45 24.40
C ASP A 124 -9.96 0.76 23.07
N HIS A 125 -9.06 0.89 22.09
CA HIS A 125 -9.18 0.25 20.79
C HIS A 125 -9.09 -1.27 20.94
N CYS A 126 -8.13 -1.76 21.71
CA CYS A 126 -7.93 -3.17 21.95
C CYS A 126 -9.02 -3.80 22.82
N ALA A 127 -9.61 -3.05 23.75
CA ALA A 127 -10.75 -3.52 24.54
C ALA A 127 -11.97 -3.89 23.66
N LYS A 128 -12.16 -3.16 22.55
CA LYS A 128 -13.25 -3.39 21.59
C LYS A 128 -12.91 -4.43 20.53
N ASN A 129 -11.62 -4.66 20.26
CA ASN A 129 -11.14 -5.46 19.15
C ASN A 129 -10.18 -6.57 19.60
N THR A 130 -10.62 -7.40 20.55
CA THR A 130 -9.74 -8.33 21.30
C THR A 130 -8.96 -9.35 20.45
N LEU A 131 -9.38 -9.62 19.20
CA LEU A 131 -8.77 -10.60 18.31
C LEU A 131 -7.81 -10.00 17.28
N LEU A 132 -7.75 -8.67 17.15
CA LEU A 132 -6.79 -8.03 16.26
C LEU A 132 -5.38 -8.15 16.81
N ASP A 133 -4.38 -8.07 15.94
CA ASP A 133 -2.99 -7.93 16.36
C ASP A 133 -2.78 -6.51 16.89
N PHE A 134 -1.86 -6.35 17.84
CA PHE A 134 -1.53 -5.05 18.40
C PHE A 134 -1.05 -4.07 17.33
N SER A 135 -0.34 -4.57 16.30
CA SER A 135 0.09 -3.75 15.16
C SER A 135 -1.09 -3.13 14.38
N ASP A 136 -2.25 -3.81 14.28
CA ASP A 136 -3.44 -3.23 13.67
C ASP A 136 -3.99 -2.06 14.49
N ALA A 137 -3.98 -2.18 15.82
CA ALA A 137 -4.35 -1.08 16.71
C ALA A 137 -3.37 0.10 16.60
N VAL A 138 -2.08 -0.18 16.44
CA VAL A 138 -1.05 0.86 16.19
C VAL A 138 -1.26 1.52 14.82
N GLU A 139 -1.65 0.79 13.77
CA GLU A 139 -2.04 1.39 12.48
C GLU A 139 -3.27 2.31 12.63
N ALA A 140 -4.23 1.96 13.49
CA ALA A 140 -5.37 2.82 13.80
C ALA A 140 -4.93 4.10 14.55
N LEU A 141 -4.00 3.97 15.50
CA LEU A 141 -3.40 5.10 16.20
C LEU A 141 -2.66 6.02 15.21
N TYR A 142 -1.86 5.45 14.30
CA TYR A 142 -1.17 6.20 13.25
C TYR A 142 -2.15 7.03 12.41
N LYS A 143 -3.28 6.43 11.99
CA LYS A 143 -4.33 7.15 11.25
C LYS A 143 -4.94 8.31 12.05
N ARG A 144 -5.11 8.13 13.36
CA ARG A 144 -5.60 9.19 14.27
C ARG A 144 -4.58 10.33 14.40
N LEU A 145 -3.28 10.03 14.52
CA LEU A 145 -2.22 11.03 14.60
C LEU A 145 -2.09 11.86 13.30
N ARG A 146 -2.30 11.24 12.14
CA ARG A 146 -2.38 11.95 10.85
C ARG A 146 -3.51 12.99 10.78
N GLN A 147 -4.49 12.91 11.67
CA GLN A 147 -5.55 13.92 11.76
C GLN A 147 -5.16 15.08 12.68
N GLU A 148 -4.23 14.87 13.63
CA GLU A 148 -3.68 15.93 14.48
C GLU A 148 -2.80 16.89 13.67
N GLY A 149 -1.89 16.36 12.84
CA GLY A 149 -0.96 17.20 12.06
C GLY A 149 -1.58 17.99 10.89
N LYS A 150 -2.92 18.00 10.76
CA LYS A 150 -3.65 18.77 9.74
C LYS A 150 -4.21 20.09 10.27
N THR A 151 -4.03 20.38 11.56
CA THR A 151 -4.36 21.66 12.18
C THR A 151 -3.24 22.66 11.96
#